data_AF-A0A8S8ZC20-F1
#
_entry.id   AF-A0A8S8ZC20-F1
#
_cell.length_a   1.000
_cell.length_b   1.000
_cell.length_c   1.000
_cell.angle_alpha   90.00
_cell.angle_beta   90.00
_cell.angle_gamma   90.00
#
_symmetry.space_group_name_H-M   'P 1'
#
loop_
_entity.id
_entity.type
_entity.pdbx_description
1 polymer ?
#
loop_
_entity_poly.entity_id
_entity_poly.type
_entity_poly.pdbx_seq_one_letter_code
_entity_poly.pdbx_strand_id
1 'polypeptide(L)' 'MVDAGLEIPHGEGVLPDDDRINGTHIDESVAAAVEAAKKAIEGLIDE' A
#
# COMPACT_ATOMS: atom_id res chain seq x y z
N MET A 1 3.60 5.43 -4.25
CA MET A 1 4.47 6.21 -5.16
C MET A 1 5.78 5.47 -5.40
N VAL A 2 6.52 5.13 -4.36
CA VAL A 2 7.67 4.23 -4.47
C VAL A 2 7.25 2.87 -5.03
N ASP A 3 6.19 2.27 -4.47
CA ASP A 3 5.56 1.04 -4.98
C ASP A 3 5.05 1.16 -6.43
N ALA A 4 4.82 2.38 -6.91
CA ALA A 4 4.38 2.66 -8.26
C ALA A 4 5.54 2.94 -9.23
N GLY A 5 6.79 2.70 -8.81
CA GLY A 5 7.99 2.83 -9.63
C GLY A 5 8.65 4.21 -9.63
N LEU A 6 8.21 5.16 -8.78
CA LEU A 6 8.90 6.44 -8.64
C LEU A 6 10.05 6.33 -7.64
N GLU A 7 11.28 6.58 -8.08
CA GLU A 7 12.41 6.73 -7.18
C GLU A 7 12.34 8.07 -6.43
N ILE A 8 12.02 7.98 -5.13
CA ILE A 8 11.96 9.13 -4.22
C ILE A 8 13.01 8.89 -3.13
N PRO A 9 13.90 9.86 -2.83
CA PRO A 9 14.85 9.71 -1.72
C PRO A 9 14.11 9.57 -0.38
N HIS A 10 14.16 8.38 0.22
CA HIS A 10 13.67 8.11 1.57
C HIS A 10 14.54 7.06 2.27
N GLY A 11 14.46 6.98 3.60
CA GLY A 11 15.04 5.86 4.35
C GLY A 11 14.06 4.69 4.37
N GLU A 12 14.49 3.47 4.10
CA GLU A 12 13.60 2.30 4.11
C GLU A 12 13.00 2.06 5.51
N GLY A 13 13.79 2.22 6.57
CA GLY A 13 13.35 2.02 7.95
C GLY A 13 12.44 3.11 8.53
N VAL A 14 12.08 4.14 7.76
CA VAL A 14 11.10 5.16 8.19
C VAL A 14 9.67 4.76 7.86
N LEU A 15 9.49 3.81 6.94
CA LEU A 15 8.18 3.32 6.56
C LEU A 15 7.62 2.45 7.71
N PRO A 16 6.34 2.61 8.06
CA PRO A 16 5.67 1.70 8.97
C PRO A 16 5.67 0.26 8.43
N ASP A 17 5.43 -0.70 9.31
CA ASP A 17 5.17 -2.08 8.92
C ASP A 17 3.90 -2.23 8.05
N ASP A 18 3.84 -3.31 7.28
CA ASP A 18 2.74 -3.59 6.36
C ASP A 18 1.38 -3.73 7.07
N ASP A 19 1.35 -4.23 8.31
CA ASP A 19 0.10 -4.33 9.10
C ASP A 19 -0.50 -2.94 9.36
N ARG A 20 0.37 -1.94 9.55
CA ARG A 20 -0.06 -0.54 9.65
C ARG A 20 -0.44 0.05 8.31
N ILE A 21 0.34 -0.19 7.27
CA ILE A 21 0.08 0.31 5.92
C ILE A 21 -1.26 -0.20 5.39
N ASN A 22 -1.57 -1.49 5.62
CA ASN A 22 -2.80 -2.13 5.17
C ASN A 22 -3.99 -1.82 6.09
N GLY A 23 -3.77 -1.31 7.31
CA GLY A 23 -4.85 -0.93 8.21
C GLY A 23 -5.31 -2.03 9.17
N THR A 24 -4.61 -3.16 9.22
CA THR A 24 -4.87 -4.29 10.14
C THR A 24 -4.87 -3.87 11.61
N HIS A 25 -4.02 -2.90 11.97
CA HIS A 25 -3.99 -2.30 13.31
C HIS A 25 -5.27 -1.55 13.73
N ILE A 26 -6.16 -1.22 12.78
CA ILE A 26 -7.45 -0.57 13.04
C ILE A 26 -8.55 -1.63 13.09
N ASP A 27 -8.72 -2.36 11.99
CA ASP A 27 -9.71 -3.43 11.85
C ASP A 27 -9.44 -4.25 10.58
N GLU A 28 -9.78 -5.54 10.59
CA GLU A 28 -9.60 -6.45 9.45
C GLU A 28 -10.41 -6.02 8.22
N SER A 29 -11.60 -5.43 8.41
CA SER A 29 -12.42 -4.96 7.29
C SER A 29 -11.79 -3.80 6.53
N VAL A 30 -10.99 -2.96 7.21
CA VAL A 30 -10.23 -1.87 6.59
C VAL A 30 -9.12 -2.45 5.72
N ALA A 31 -8.41 -3.48 6.20
CA ALA A 31 -7.39 -4.18 5.42
C ALA A 31 -7.94 -4.76 4.12
N ALA A 32 -9.11 -5.42 4.19
CA ALA A 32 -9.77 -5.95 2.99
C ALA A 32 -10.13 -4.84 1.98
N ALA A 33 -10.59 -3.69 2.45
CA ALA A 33 -10.95 -2.56 1.58
C ALA A 33 -9.71 -1.91 0.93
N VAL A 34 -8.62 -1.75 1.67
CA VAL A 34 -7.35 -1.23 1.17
C VAL A 34 -6.77 -2.15 0.09
N GLU A 35 -6.74 -3.46 0.35
CA GLU A 35 -6.28 -4.46 -0.62
C GLU A 35 -7.09 -4.45 -1.91
N ALA A 36 -8.42 -4.35 -1.82
CA ALA A 36 -9.29 -4.26 -2.98
C ALA A 36 -9.01 -2.99 -3.80
N ALA A 37 -8.81 -1.85 -3.13
CA ALA A 37 -8.48 -0.59 -3.79
C ALA A 37 -7.09 -0.64 -4.46
N LYS A 38 -6.09 -1.21 -3.78
CA LYS A 38 -4.71 -1.34 -4.30
C LYS A 38 -4.70 -2.18 -5.59
N LYS A 39 -5.36 -3.34 -5.58
CA LYS A 39 -5.52 -4.19 -6.78
C LYS A 39 -6.23 -3.50 -7.93
N ALA A 40 -7.26 -2.71 -7.64
CA ALA A 40 -7.98 -1.96 -8.68
C ALA A 40 -7.07 -0.91 -9.35
N ILE A 41 -6.20 -0.26 -8.57
CA ILE A 41 -5.26 0.76 -9.07
C ILE A 41 -4.11 0.11 -9.84
N GLU A 42 -3.49 -0.95 -9.31
CA GLU A 42 -2.39 -1.65 -9.97
C GLU A 42 -2.86 -2.34 -11.26
N GLY A 43 -4.03 -2.98 -11.25
CA GLY A 43 -4.61 -3.59 -12.45
C GLY A 43 -5.01 -2.60 -13.54
N LEU A 44 -5.16 -1.30 -13.22
CA LEU A 44 -5.36 -0.22 -14.20
C LEU A 44 -4.06 0.26 -14.84
N ILE A 45 -2.89 -0.08 -14.28
CA ILE A 45 -1.56 0.38 -14.74
C ILE A 45 -0.92 -0.64 -15.70
N ASP A 46 -1.35 -1.92 -15.65
CA ASP A 46 -0.83 -3.01 -16.49
C ASP A 46 -1.55 -3.19 -17.86
N GLU A 47 -2.54 -2.35 -18.20
CA GLU A 47 -3.19 -2.25 -19.54
C GLU A 47 -2.71 -1.00 -20.31
#